data_AF-R0J6V6-F1
#
_entry.id   AF-R0J6V6-F1
#
_cell.length_a   1.000
_cell.length_b   1.000
_cell.length_c   1.000
_cell.angle_alpha   90.00
_cell.angle_beta   90.00
_cell.angle_gamma   90.00
#
_symmetry.space_group_name_H-M   'P 1'
#
loop_
_entity.id
_entity.type
_entity.pdbx_description
1 polymer ?
#
loop_
_entity_poly.entity_id
_entity_poly.type
_entity_poly.pdbx_seq_one_letter_code
_entity_poly.pdbx_strand_id
1 'polypeptide(L)'
;MGKMFQAATNYLPAQVSGMINQDRAFATVRLNTSGQRNVCALSTIQKLPRLLVTTSDGHLYIYNLDPQDGGECVLIKKHRYSVLEIPT
;
A
#
# COMPACT_ATOMS: atom_id res chain seq x y z
N MET A 1 9.65 23.36 0.91
CA MET A 1 10.47 23.34 -0.32
C MET A 1 10.24 22.04 -1.12
N GLY A 2 9.01 21.76 -1.56
CA GLY A 2 8.66 20.41 -2.07
C GLY A 2 7.84 20.36 -3.37
N LYS A 3 7.63 21.51 -4.02
CA LYS A 3 6.85 21.60 -5.27
C LYS A 3 7.65 22.00 -6.52
N MET A 4 8.89 22.48 -6.35
CA MET A 4 9.72 22.91 -7.50
C MET A 4 10.35 21.76 -8.27
N PHE A 5 10.45 20.56 -7.68
CA PHE A 5 11.03 19.40 -8.36
C PHE A 5 10.04 18.66 -9.29
N GLN A 6 8.73 18.86 -9.14
CA GLN A 6 7.74 18.22 -10.02
C GLN A 6 7.69 18.85 -11.42
N ALA A 7 7.93 20.16 -11.52
CA ALA A 7 7.87 20.87 -12.81
C ALA A 7 9.08 20.55 -13.71
N ALA A 8 10.25 20.26 -13.12
CA ALA A 8 11.46 19.93 -13.87
C ALA A 8 11.41 18.52 -14.50
N THR A 9 10.59 17.61 -13.98
CA THR A 9 10.37 16.27 -14.54
C THR A 9 9.70 16.29 -15.92
N ASN A 10 8.94 17.34 -16.25
CA ASN A 10 8.26 17.44 -17.55
C ASN A 10 9.18 17.84 -18.73
N TYR A 11 10.41 18.27 -18.46
CA TYR A 11 11.39 18.65 -19.49
C TYR A 11 12.50 17.61 -19.69
N LEU A 12 12.47 16.53 -18.92
CA LEU A 12 13.42 15.45 -19.05
C LEU A 12 12.94 14.48 -20.12
N PRO A 13 13.82 14.01 -21.03
CA PRO A 13 13.49 12.94 -21.97
C PRO A 13 12.88 11.77 -21.19
N ALA A 14 11.83 11.13 -21.72
CA ALA A 14 11.12 10.04 -21.02
C ALA A 14 12.06 8.95 -20.45
N GLN A 15 13.20 8.75 -21.12
CA GLN A 15 14.27 7.83 -20.71
C GLN A 15 15.00 8.26 -19.42
N VAL A 16 15.15 9.55 -19.16
CA VAL A 16 15.85 10.10 -17.98
C VAL A 16 14.87 10.36 -16.81
N SER A 17 13.60 10.66 -17.09
CA SER A 17 12.54 10.73 -16.06
C SER A 17 12.32 9.39 -15.34
N GLY A 18 12.55 8.27 -16.03
CA GLY A 18 12.54 6.94 -15.42
C GLY A 18 13.71 6.70 -14.45
N MET A 19 14.89 7.26 -14.75
CA MET A 19 16.10 7.10 -13.92
C MET A 19 16.01 7.90 -12.60
N ILE A 20 15.22 8.97 -12.55
CA ILE A 20 15.06 9.84 -11.38
C ILE A 20 13.96 9.33 -10.40
N ASN A 21 13.20 8.28 -10.76
CA ASN A 21 12.11 7.71 -9.95
C ASN A 21 12.44 6.31 -9.38
N GLN A 22 13.71 6.01 -9.13
CA GLN A 22 14.18 4.67 -8.74
C GLN A 22 13.67 4.17 -7.37
N ASP A 23 12.98 5.02 -6.60
CA ASP A 23 12.50 4.73 -5.23
C ASP A 23 10.97 4.76 -5.05
N ARG A 24 10.18 4.71 -6.14
CA ARG A 24 8.71 4.67 -6.00
C ARG A 24 8.20 3.24 -5.94
N ALA A 25 7.59 2.88 -4.82
CA ALA A 25 6.80 1.65 -4.71
C ALA A 25 5.70 1.62 -5.80
N PHE A 26 5.49 0.46 -6.42
CA PHE A 26 4.43 0.27 -7.42
C PHE A 26 3.05 0.65 -6.87
N ALA A 27 2.75 0.22 -5.64
CA ALA A 27 1.53 0.56 -4.93
C ALA A 27 1.82 0.81 -3.45
N THR A 28 1.02 1.66 -2.80
CA THR A 28 1.19 2.06 -1.40
C THR A 28 -0.13 1.97 -0.64
N VAL A 29 -0.08 1.45 0.59
CA VAL A 29 -1.16 1.53 1.58
C VAL A 29 -0.71 2.36 2.76
N ARG A 30 -1.61 3.21 3.28
CA ARG A 30 -1.44 3.93 4.54
C ARG A 30 -2.51 3.46 5.52
N LEU A 31 -2.07 2.97 6.67
CA LEU A 31 -2.96 2.70 7.79
C LEU A 31 -3.17 4.00 8.57
N ASN A 32 -4.40 4.24 9.04
CA ASN A 32 -4.72 5.37 9.90
C ASN A 32 -4.31 5.13 11.37
N THR A 33 -3.60 4.03 11.65
CA THR A 33 -3.13 3.63 12.96
C THR A 33 -1.61 3.48 12.94
N SER A 34 -0.95 3.77 14.06
CA SER A 34 0.49 3.62 14.23
C SER A 34 0.80 2.90 15.55
N GLY A 35 2.04 2.41 15.70
CA GLY A 35 2.50 1.75 16.92
C GLY A 35 2.02 0.30 17.10
N GLN A 36 1.33 -0.29 16.12
CA GLN A 36 0.90 -1.69 16.12
C GLN A 36 1.81 -2.55 15.24
N ARG A 37 2.01 -3.80 15.63
CA ARG A 37 2.69 -4.78 14.76
C ARG A 37 1.69 -5.20 13.68
N ASN A 38 2.12 -5.11 12.42
CA ASN A 38 1.28 -5.45 11.28
C ASN A 38 1.93 -6.57 10.47
N VAL A 39 1.11 -7.43 9.89
CA VAL A 39 1.50 -8.42 8.88
C VAL A 39 0.69 -8.15 7.63
N CYS A 40 1.35 -8.11 6.47
CA CYS A 40 0.69 -7.92 5.19
C CYS A 40 0.85 -9.14 4.29
N ALA A 41 -0.11 -9.32 3.39
CA ALA A 41 -0.08 -10.36 2.36
C ALA A 41 -0.75 -9.85 1.08
N LEU A 42 -0.28 -10.34 -0.07
CA LEU A 42 -0.93 -10.13 -1.35
C LEU A 42 -1.63 -11.44 -1.75
N SER A 43 -2.91 -11.36 -2.09
CA SER A 43 -3.68 -12.54 -2.53
C SER A 43 -4.70 -12.18 -3.60
N THR A 44 -4.98 -13.12 -4.49
CA THR A 44 -6.04 -12.96 -5.50
C THR A 44 -7.38 -13.40 -4.90
N ILE A 45 -8.32 -12.45 -4.78
CA ILE A 45 -9.67 -12.71 -4.26
C ILE A 45 -10.66 -12.22 -5.31
N GLN A 46 -11.56 -13.11 -5.76
CA GLN A 46 -12.54 -12.81 -6.82
C GLN A 46 -11.87 -12.29 -8.11
N LYS A 47 -10.81 -12.96 -8.56
CA LYS A 47 -10.03 -12.63 -9.78
C LYS A 47 -9.27 -11.28 -9.75
N LEU A 48 -9.24 -10.59 -8.62
CA LEU A 48 -8.52 -9.32 -8.47
C LEU A 48 -7.46 -9.44 -7.36
N PRO A 49 -6.27 -8.84 -7.53
CA PRO A 49 -5.27 -8.80 -6.48
C PRO A 49 -5.73 -7.87 -5.35
N ARG A 50 -5.59 -8.34 -4.11
CA ARG A 50 -5.94 -7.62 -2.89
C ARG A 50 -4.75 -7.60 -1.95
N LEU A 51 -4.45 -6.42 -1.41
CA LEU A 51 -3.51 -6.30 -0.30
C LEU A 51 -4.26 -6.45 1.01
N LEU A 52 -3.87 -7.44 1.79
CA LEU A 52 -4.40 -7.74 3.11
C LEU A 52 -3.42 -7.21 4.14
N VAL A 53 -3.91 -6.52 5.15
CA VAL A 53 -3.10 -6.05 6.27
C VAL A 53 -3.80 -6.38 7.57
N THR A 54 -3.13 -7.16 8.40
CA THR A 54 -3.60 -7.60 9.71
C THR A 54 -2.79 -6.89 10.79
N THR A 55 -3.45 -6.34 11.80
CA THR A 55 -2.83 -5.55 12.88
C THR A 55 -2.99 -6.25 14.22
N SER A 56 -2.02 -6.12 15.13
CA SER A 56 -2.03 -6.74 16.45
C SER A 56 -3.19 -6.32 17.36
N ASP A 57 -3.86 -5.21 17.07
CA ASP A 57 -5.06 -4.74 17.79
C ASP A 57 -6.36 -5.40 17.30
N GLY A 58 -6.27 -6.44 16.45
CA GLY A 58 -7.41 -7.26 16.05
C GLY A 58 -8.16 -6.73 14.83
N HIS A 59 -7.49 -6.06 13.89
CA HIS A 59 -8.13 -5.62 12.64
C HIS A 59 -7.50 -6.24 11.39
N LEU A 60 -8.36 -6.59 10.43
CA LEU A 60 -7.97 -6.99 9.09
C LEU A 60 -8.50 -5.94 8.11
N TYR A 61 -7.60 -5.38 7.32
CA TYR A 61 -7.87 -4.41 6.26
C TYR A 61 -7.65 -5.08 4.91
N ILE A 62 -8.61 -4.91 4.00
CA ILE A 62 -8.56 -5.45 2.64
C ILE A 62 -8.58 -4.28 1.67
N TYR A 63 -7.50 -4.11 0.93
CA TYR A 63 -7.33 -3.06 -0.06
C TYR A 63 -7.39 -3.61 -1.47
N ASN A 64 -7.94 -2.83 -2.40
CA ASN A 64 -7.80 -3.09 -3.82
C ASN A 64 -6.40 -2.70 -4.28
N LEU A 65 -5.75 -3.56 -5.05
CA LEU A 65 -4.54 -3.22 -5.79
C LEU A 65 -4.90 -3.15 -7.27
N ASP A 66 -4.59 -2.03 -7.92
CA ASP A 66 -4.69 -1.93 -9.37
C ASP A 66 -3.45 -2.58 -10.01
N PRO A 67 -3.59 -3.71 -10.72
CA PRO A 67 -2.44 -4.38 -11.32
C PRO A 67 -1.87 -3.66 -12.55
N GLN A 68 -2.60 -2.71 -13.13
CA GLN A 68 -2.15 -1.96 -14.31
C GLN A 68 -1.36 -0.72 -13.89
N ASP A 69 -1.97 0.13 -13.06
CA ASP A 69 -1.42 1.45 -12.75
C ASP A 69 -0.81 1.54 -11.33
N GLY A 70 -1.10 0.58 -10.45
CA GLY A 70 -0.63 0.60 -9.07
C GLY A 70 -1.18 1.80 -8.29
N GLY A 71 -0.29 2.53 -7.59
CA GLY A 71 -0.64 3.76 -6.89
C GLY A 71 -1.18 3.59 -5.47
N GLU A 72 -2.07 4.48 -5.04
CA GLU A 72 -2.66 4.43 -3.69
C GLU A 72 -3.79 3.40 -3.65
N CYS A 73 -3.61 2.34 -2.85
CA CYS A 73 -4.60 1.28 -2.77
C CYS A 73 -5.83 1.73 -1.96
N VAL A 74 -7.02 1.38 -2.45
CA VAL A 74 -8.30 1.79 -1.86
C VAL A 74 -8.80 0.73 -0.89
N LEU A 75 -9.18 1.12 0.34
CA LEU A 75 -9.77 0.20 1.31
C LEU A 75 -11.13 -0.29 0.82
N ILE A 76 -11.27 -1.59 0.61
CA ILE A 76 -12.54 -2.22 0.23
C ILE A 76 -13.31 -2.63 1.47
N LYS A 77 -12.61 -3.21 2.46
CA LYS A 77 -13.26 -3.79 3.62
C LYS A 77 -12.37 -3.78 4.86
N LYS A 78 -12.99 -3.58 6.02
CA LYS A 78 -12.37 -3.71 7.34
C LYS A 78 -13.15 -4.73 8.15
N HIS A 79 -12.42 -5.64 8.79
CA HIS A 79 -12.94 -6.62 9.73
C HIS A 79 -12.26 -6.47 11.08
N ARG A 80 -12.97 -6.85 12.15
CA ARG A 80 -12.41 -7.01 13.49
C ARG A 80 -12.42 -8.49 13.82
N TYR A 81 -11.35 -8.97 14.43
CA TYR A 81 -11.23 -10.32 14.95
C TYR A 81 -10.71 -10.28 16.39
N SER A 82 -11.08 -11.28 17.18
CA SER A 82 -10.51 -11.47 18.52
C SER A 82 -9.13 -12.08 18.37
N VAL A 83 -8.09 -11.40 18.83
CA VAL A 83 -6.78 -12.00 19.02
C VAL A 83 -6.93 -12.96 20.20
N LEU A 84 -6.92 -14.27 19.94
CA LEU A 84 -6.78 -15.25 21.00
C LEU A 84 -5.33 -15.16 21.45
N GLU A 85 -5.08 -14.56 22.60
CA GLU A 85 -3.78 -14.66 23.25
C GLU A 85 -3.56 -16.13 23.59
N ILE A 86 -2.70 -16.80 22.84
CA ILE A 86 -2.22 -18.13 23.21
C ILE A 86 -1.22 -17.86 24.34
N PRO A 87 -1.50 -18.24 25.59
CA PRO A 87 -0.52 -18.10 26.66
C PRO A 87 0.71 -18.94 26.30
N THR A 88 1.85 -18.26 26.18
CA THR A 88 3.19 -18.87 26.03
C THR A 88 3.60 -19.65 27.28
#